data_AF-A0A645ACQ5-F1
#
_entry.id   AF-A0A645ACQ5-F1
#
_cell.length_a   1.000
_cell.length_b   1.000
_cell.length_c   1.000
_cell.angle_alpha   90.00
_cell.angle_beta   90.00
_cell.angle_gamma   90.00
#
_symmetry.space_group_name_H-M   'P 1'
#
loop_
_entity.id
_entity.type
_entity.pdbx_description
1 polymer ?
#
loop_
_entity_poly.entity_id
_entity_poly.type
_entity_poly.pdbx_seq_one_letter_code
_entity_poly.pdbx_strand_id
1 'polypeptide(L)'
;MIISQVALSFLPNIELVSFLVMLYVSVYGMRSLWAIYVFVAVEGVLYPFGLWWISYLYIWTLLAVASYIFRSAQSPLVWAIISGTFGLLFGALCAIPYIFIGGFAMAFSYWVNGIAFDLPHCIGNFIIALVLMNPAKKLIMKLDNKS
;
A
#
# COMPACT_ATOMS: atom_id res chain seq x y z
N MET A 1 8.23 6.13 4.53
CA MET A 1 7.03 6.21 3.66
C MET A 1 7.12 7.42 2.74
N ILE A 2 7.18 8.65 3.27
CA ILE A 2 7.27 9.87 2.43
C ILE A 2 8.53 9.89 1.58
N ILE A 3 9.71 9.68 2.18
CA ILE A 3 10.98 9.71 1.44
C ILE A 3 11.00 8.68 0.31
N SER A 4 10.49 7.46 0.55
CA SER A 4 10.41 6.43 -0.49
C SER A 4 9.42 6.80 -1.60
N GLN A 5 8.31 7.47 -1.27
CA GLN A 5 7.35 7.93 -2.27
C GLN A 5 7.93 9.05 -3.13
N VAL A 6 8.54 10.06 -2.51
CA VAL A 6 9.14 11.21 -3.21
C VAL A 6 10.38 10.78 -3.99
N ALA A 7 11.23 9.92 -3.42
CA ALA A 7 12.44 9.47 -4.10
C ALA A 7 12.14 8.55 -5.28
N LEU A 8 11.00 7.84 -5.29
CA LEU A 8 10.61 6.95 -6.39
C LEU A 8 9.52 7.53 -7.28
N SER A 9 9.11 8.78 -7.08
CA SER A 9 8.07 9.42 -7.90
C SER A 9 8.49 9.56 -9.37
N PHE A 10 9.80 9.47 -9.67
CA PHE A 10 10.33 9.44 -11.04
C PHE A 10 10.17 8.08 -11.73
N LEU A 11 9.96 7.00 -10.98
CA LEU A 11 9.68 5.67 -11.49
C LEU A 11 8.16 5.51 -11.55
N PRO A 12 7.55 5.61 -12.75
CA PRO A 12 6.12 5.38 -12.85
C PRO A 12 5.83 3.95 -12.40
N ASN A 13 4.86 3.81 -11.51
CA ASN A 13 4.31 2.53 -11.04
C ASN A 13 5.17 1.70 -10.08
N ILE A 14 6.16 2.31 -9.42
CA ILE A 14 6.89 1.68 -8.32
C ILE A 14 6.59 2.42 -7.01
N GLU A 15 5.73 1.83 -6.19
CA GLU A 15 5.35 2.38 -4.90
C GLU A 15 5.87 1.50 -3.75
N LEU A 16 6.92 1.95 -3.06
CA LEU A 16 7.42 1.24 -1.86
C LEU A 16 6.51 1.41 -0.63
N VAL A 17 5.50 2.27 -0.67
CA VAL A 17 4.63 2.53 0.48
C VAL A 17 3.85 1.27 0.86
N SER A 18 3.24 0.60 -0.10
CA SER A 18 2.56 -0.69 0.09
C SER A 18 3.48 -1.73 0.74
N PHE A 19 4.72 -1.84 0.27
CA PHE A 19 5.74 -2.71 0.86
C PHE A 19 6.06 -2.33 2.32
N LEU A 20 6.27 -1.04 2.60
CA LEU A 20 6.59 -0.57 3.95
C LEU A 20 5.44 -0.79 4.93
N VAL A 21 4.19 -0.58 4.49
CA VAL A 21 2.98 -0.86 5.29
C VAL A 21 2.96 -2.33 5.69
N MET A 22 3.09 -3.24 4.72
CA MET A 22 3.13 -4.68 5.01
C MET A 22 4.27 -5.04 5.95
N LEU A 23 5.47 -4.52 5.69
CA LEU A 23 6.66 -4.79 6.48
C LEU A 23 6.49 -4.37 7.94
N TYR A 24 6.09 -3.12 8.18
CA TYR A 24 5.90 -2.61 9.54
C TYR A 24 4.80 -3.36 10.28
N VAL A 25 3.66 -3.59 9.64
CA VAL A 25 2.57 -4.34 10.27
C VAL A 25 2.96 -5.79 10.56
N SER A 26 3.78 -6.41 9.71
CA SER A 26 4.25 -7.78 9.93
C SER A 26 5.17 -7.94 11.15
N VAL A 27 5.87 -6.86 11.54
CA VAL A 27 6.83 -6.83 12.66
C VAL A 27 6.16 -6.27 13.92
N TYR A 28 5.58 -5.07 13.84
CA TYR A 28 5.06 -4.32 14.99
C TYR A 28 3.55 -4.46 15.18
N GLY A 29 2.86 -5.18 14.30
CA GLY A 29 1.41 -5.39 14.35
C GLY A 29 0.61 -4.13 14.05
N MET A 30 -0.63 -4.07 14.57
CA MET A 30 -1.54 -2.94 14.33
C MET A 30 -1.07 -1.61 14.93
N ARG A 31 -0.06 -1.62 15.81
CA ARG A 31 0.55 -0.38 16.32
C ARG A 31 1.17 0.46 15.20
N SER A 32 1.54 -0.18 14.08
CA SER A 32 2.05 0.52 12.89
C SER A 32 1.04 1.45 12.23
N LEU A 33 -0.27 1.31 12.50
CA LEU A 33 -1.30 2.21 11.98
C LEU A 33 -1.04 3.68 12.37
N TRP A 34 -0.44 3.94 13.53
CA TRP A 34 -0.06 5.29 13.93
C TRP A 34 0.92 5.92 12.93
N ALA A 35 1.98 5.20 12.56
CA ALA A 35 2.96 5.67 11.59
C ALA A 35 2.34 5.84 10.19
N ILE A 36 1.43 4.94 9.81
CA ILE A 36 0.71 4.98 8.55
C ILE A 36 -0.20 6.22 8.49
N TYR A 37 -0.94 6.53 9.55
CA TYR A 37 -1.83 7.69 9.55
C TYR A 37 -1.09 9.01 9.70
N VAL A 38 0.07 9.04 10.37
CA VAL A 38 0.98 10.20 10.29
C VAL A 38 1.42 10.42 8.85
N PHE A 39 1.77 9.36 8.12
CA PHE A 39 2.07 9.46 6.70
C PHE A 39 0.89 10.02 5.89
N VAL A 40 -0.32 9.50 6.06
CA VAL A 40 -1.53 10.00 5.36
C VAL A 40 -1.83 11.47 5.70
N ALA A 41 -1.64 11.87 6.95
CA ALA A 41 -1.83 13.26 7.37
C ALA A 41 -0.82 14.19 6.69
N VAL A 42 0.46 13.80 6.65
CA VAL A 42 1.49 14.61 5.99
C VAL A 42 1.26 14.69 4.48
N GLU A 43 0.84 13.59 3.84
CA GLU A 43 0.45 13.59 2.42
C GLU A 43 -0.65 14.62 2.13
N GLY A 44 -1.69 14.69 2.98
CA GLY A 44 -2.76 15.69 2.82
C GLY A 44 -2.33 17.15 3.08
N VAL A 45 -1.21 17.36 3.77
CA VAL A 45 -0.61 18.68 3.96
C VAL A 45 0.26 19.06 2.76
N LEU A 46 1.01 18.11 2.21
CA LEU A 46 1.92 18.33 1.06
C LEU A 46 1.17 18.43 -0.26
N TYR A 47 0.12 17.63 -0.43
CA TYR A 47 -0.74 17.61 -1.61
C TYR A 47 -2.15 18.04 -1.18
N PRO A 48 -2.80 18.98 -1.90
CA PRO A 48 -4.13 19.46 -1.53
C PRO A 48 -5.11 18.32 -1.30
N PHE A 49 -5.89 18.43 -0.22
CA PHE A 49 -6.92 17.46 0.11
C PHE A 49 -7.85 17.22 -1.09
N GLY A 50 -8.05 15.95 -1.43
CA GLY A 50 -8.92 15.52 -2.51
C GLY A 50 -9.51 14.13 -2.22
N LEU A 51 -10.28 13.60 -3.17
CA LEU A 51 -10.92 12.29 -3.02
C LEU A 51 -9.93 11.15 -2.80
N TRP A 52 -8.74 11.26 -3.38
CA TRP A 52 -7.63 10.34 -3.19
C TRP A 52 -7.20 10.24 -1.71
N TRP A 53 -7.25 11.35 -0.97
CA TRP A 53 -6.88 11.38 0.44
C TRP A 53 -7.89 10.63 1.31
N ILE A 54 -9.17 10.75 0.99
CA ILE A 54 -10.24 9.96 1.63
C ILE A 54 -10.03 8.47 1.36
N SER A 55 -9.66 8.11 0.13
CA SER A 55 -9.33 6.74 -0.25
C SER A 55 -8.22 6.15 0.63
N TYR A 56 -7.17 6.93 0.91
CA TYR A 56 -6.02 6.47 1.69
C TYR A 56 -6.39 6.10 3.13
N LEU A 57 -7.38 6.76 3.74
CA LEU A 57 -7.78 6.47 5.12
C LEU A 57 -8.22 5.02 5.35
N TYR A 58 -8.86 4.39 4.35
CA TYR A 58 -9.30 2.99 4.45
C TYR A 58 -8.42 2.03 3.66
N ILE A 59 -7.86 2.43 2.52
CA ILE A 59 -7.02 1.56 1.68
C ILE A 59 -5.81 1.04 2.47
N TRP A 60 -5.11 1.92 3.20
CA TRP A 60 -3.97 1.51 4.00
C TRP A 60 -4.36 0.63 5.18
N THR A 61 -5.54 0.84 5.75
CA THR A 61 -6.08 0.01 6.83
C THR A 61 -6.44 -1.38 6.33
N LEU A 62 -7.03 -1.50 5.14
CA LEU A 62 -7.31 -2.79 4.52
C LEU A 62 -6.00 -3.57 4.29
N LEU A 63 -4.96 -2.92 3.77
CA LEU A 63 -3.65 -3.55 3.58
C LEU A 63 -3.03 -3.94 4.93
N ALA A 64 -3.12 -3.09 5.95
CA ALA A 64 -2.64 -3.40 7.28
C ALA A 64 -3.38 -4.61 7.89
N VAL A 65 -4.70 -4.67 7.76
CA VAL A 65 -5.51 -5.82 8.19
C VAL A 65 -5.07 -7.11 7.50
N ALA A 66 -4.95 -7.09 6.17
CA ALA A 66 -4.46 -8.25 5.42
C ALA A 66 -3.05 -8.66 5.90
N SER A 67 -2.13 -7.70 6.02
CA SER A 67 -0.76 -7.94 6.47
C SER A 67 -0.68 -8.51 7.88
N TYR A 68 -1.56 -8.07 8.77
CA TYR A 68 -1.61 -8.54 10.14
C TYR A 68 -2.12 -9.99 10.23
N ILE A 69 -3.15 -10.33 9.46
CA ILE A 69 -3.70 -11.69 9.40
C ILE A 69 -2.61 -12.67 8.94
N PHE A 70 -1.86 -12.30 7.90
CA PHE A 70 -0.79 -13.14 7.34
C PHE A 70 0.59 -12.89 7.97
N ARG A 71 0.69 -12.19 9.11
CA ARG A 71 1.99 -11.79 9.69
C ARG A 71 2.88 -12.96 10.09
N SER A 72 2.32 -14.14 10.38
CA SER A 72 3.06 -15.36 10.70
C SER A 72 3.58 -16.09 9.45
N ALA A 73 3.14 -15.70 8.25
CA ALA A 73 3.58 -16.30 7.00
C ALA A 73 5.09 -16.07 6.80
N GLN A 74 5.81 -17.18 6.59
CA GLN A 74 7.24 -17.17 6.25
C GLN A 74 7.49 -17.25 4.74
N SER A 75 6.47 -17.62 3.96
CA SER A 75 6.61 -17.73 2.51
C SER A 75 6.59 -16.34 1.87
N PRO A 76 7.62 -15.96 1.09
CA PRO A 76 7.62 -14.70 0.35
C PRO A 76 6.48 -14.63 -0.68
N LEU A 77 6.01 -15.78 -1.17
CA LEU A 77 4.92 -15.84 -2.14
C LEU A 77 3.60 -15.35 -1.56
N VAL A 78 3.33 -15.61 -0.28
CA VAL A 78 2.11 -15.12 0.40
C VAL A 78 2.10 -13.59 0.39
N TRP A 79 3.24 -12.98 0.73
CA TRP A 79 3.40 -11.52 0.72
C TRP A 79 3.31 -10.94 -0.69
N ALA A 80 3.91 -11.61 -1.68
CA ALA A 80 3.81 -11.24 -3.07
C ALA A 80 2.36 -11.22 -3.56
N ILE A 81 1.58 -12.26 -3.25
CA ILE A 81 0.16 -12.36 -3.61
C ILE A 81 -0.63 -11.24 -2.93
N ILE A 82 -0.46 -11.00 -1.63
CA ILE A 82 -1.14 -9.90 -0.92
C ILE A 82 -0.86 -8.56 -1.59
N SER A 83 0.43 -8.29 -1.86
CA SER A 83 0.91 -7.06 -2.49
C SER A 83 0.36 -6.87 -3.91
N GLY A 84 0.41 -7.94 -4.72
CA GLY A 84 -0.08 -7.92 -6.10
C GLY A 84 -1.60 -7.76 -6.20
N THR A 85 -2.34 -8.53 -5.40
CA THR A 85 -3.81 -8.40 -5.33
C THR A 85 -4.21 -7.01 -4.85
N PHE A 86 -3.52 -6.47 -3.85
CA PHE A 86 -3.77 -5.10 -3.41
C PHE A 86 -3.48 -4.07 -4.52
N GLY A 87 -2.38 -4.24 -5.26
CA GLY A 87 -2.06 -3.38 -6.41
C GLY A 87 -3.13 -3.40 -7.51
N LEU A 88 -3.70 -4.57 -7.83
CA LEU A 88 -4.82 -4.67 -8.78
C LEU A 88 -6.11 -4.03 -8.26
N LEU A 89 -6.36 -4.13 -6.95
CA LEU A 89 -7.57 -3.58 -6.33
C LEU A 89 -7.43 -2.09 -6.01
N PHE A 90 -6.23 -1.51 -6.08
CA PHE A 90 -5.97 -0.14 -5.65
C PHE A 90 -6.82 0.88 -6.41
N GLY A 91 -6.84 0.83 -7.74
CA GLY A 91 -7.70 1.70 -8.56
C GLY A 91 -9.19 1.49 -8.29
N ALA A 92 -9.63 0.24 -8.13
CA ALA A 92 -11.02 -0.09 -7.80
C ALA A 92 -11.43 0.46 -6.42
N LEU A 93 -10.55 0.33 -5.42
CA LEU A 93 -10.76 0.88 -4.09
C LEU A 93 -10.79 2.41 -4.14
N CYS A 94 -9.90 3.05 -4.90
CA CYS A 94 -9.90 4.50 -5.11
C CYS A 94 -11.15 5.02 -5.85
N ALA A 95 -11.86 4.16 -6.58
CA ALA A 95 -13.09 4.52 -7.27
C ALA A 95 -14.32 4.64 -6.33
N ILE A 96 -14.26 4.06 -5.12
CA ILE A 96 -15.41 4.02 -4.19
C ILE A 96 -15.97 5.42 -3.86
N PRO A 97 -15.17 6.44 -3.52
CA PRO A 97 -15.70 7.77 -3.24
C PRO A 97 -16.45 8.40 -4.44
N TYR A 98 -16.06 8.06 -5.67
CA TYR A 98 -16.70 8.56 -6.88
C TYR A 98 -18.13 8.04 -7.05
N ILE A 99 -18.46 6.88 -6.47
CA ILE A 99 -19.84 6.34 -6.46
C ILE A 99 -20.78 7.32 -5.76
N PHE A 100 -20.33 7.94 -4.67
CA PHE A 100 -21.14 8.85 -3.85
C PHE A 100 -21.23 10.27 -4.42
N ILE A 101 -20.39 10.60 -5.41
CA ILE A 101 -20.30 11.95 -5.98
C ILE A 101 -20.95 12.01 -7.36
N GLY A 102 -20.60 11.09 -8.24
CA GLY A 102 -21.07 11.07 -9.64
C GLY A 102 -21.77 9.77 -10.04
N GLY A 103 -22.07 8.90 -9.08
CA GLY A 103 -22.74 7.62 -9.33
C GLY A 103 -21.82 6.55 -9.91
N PHE A 104 -22.42 5.39 -10.19
CA PHE A 104 -21.70 4.20 -10.66
C PHE A 104 -20.95 4.43 -11.98
N ALA A 105 -21.51 5.21 -12.91
CA ALA A 105 -20.89 5.48 -14.21
C ALA A 105 -19.56 6.23 -14.08
N MET A 106 -19.48 7.20 -13.16
CA MET A 106 -18.24 7.95 -12.90
C MET A 106 -17.19 7.05 -12.26
N ALA A 107 -17.55 6.27 -11.25
CA ALA A 107 -16.64 5.33 -10.60
C ALA A 107 -16.12 4.26 -11.56
N PHE A 108 -17.00 3.69 -12.40
CA PHE A 108 -16.63 2.70 -13.39
C PHE A 108 -15.69 3.29 -14.46
N SER A 109 -15.96 4.49 -14.95
CA SER A 109 -15.08 5.17 -15.90
C SER A 109 -13.70 5.46 -15.30
N TYR A 110 -13.66 5.93 -14.04
CA TYR A 110 -12.40 6.13 -13.31
C TYR A 110 -11.59 4.84 -13.22
N TRP A 111 -12.23 3.74 -12.81
CA TRP A 111 -11.56 2.46 -12.67
C TRP A 111 -11.04 1.92 -14.00
N VAL A 112 -11.86 1.91 -15.06
CA VAL A 112 -11.45 1.41 -16.38
C VAL A 112 -10.26 2.20 -16.94
N ASN A 113 -10.25 3.52 -16.79
CA ASN A 113 -9.11 4.36 -17.19
C ASN A 113 -7.86 4.10 -16.33
N GLY A 114 -8.04 3.65 -15.09
CA GLY A 114 -6.97 3.33 -14.15
C GLY A 114 -6.27 1.98 -14.39
N ILE A 115 -6.92 1.03 -15.09
CA ILE A 115 -6.39 -0.33 -15.29
C ILE A 115 -4.97 -0.35 -15.90
N ALA A 116 -4.70 0.57 -16.84
CA ALA A 116 -3.38 0.69 -17.47
C ALA A 116 -2.27 1.02 -16.46
N PHE A 117 -2.61 1.72 -15.37
CA PHE A 117 -1.71 2.03 -14.26
C PHE A 117 -1.70 0.92 -13.20
N ASP A 118 -2.85 0.29 -12.93
CA ASP A 118 -2.98 -0.76 -11.91
C ASP A 118 -2.15 -2.01 -12.26
N LEU A 119 -2.06 -2.36 -13.55
CA LEU A 119 -1.36 -3.58 -13.96
C LEU A 119 0.17 -3.53 -13.74
N PRO A 120 0.89 -2.47 -14.15
CA PRO A 120 2.30 -2.28 -13.77
C PRO A 120 2.51 -2.17 -12.25
N HIS A 121 1.62 -1.46 -11.54
CA HIS A 121 1.69 -1.37 -10.07
C HIS A 121 1.59 -2.73 -9.41
N CYS A 122 0.63 -3.57 -9.83
CA CYS A 122 0.50 -4.94 -9.36
C CYS A 122 1.81 -5.73 -9.55
N ILE A 123 2.37 -5.72 -10.76
CA ILE A 123 3.58 -6.47 -11.08
C ILE A 123 4.77 -5.97 -10.25
N GLY A 124 4.96 -4.65 -10.16
CA GLY A 124 6.01 -4.04 -9.35
C GLY A 124 5.89 -4.44 -7.88
N ASN A 125 4.69 -4.28 -7.30
CA ASN A 125 4.40 -4.62 -5.92
C ASN A 125 4.57 -6.11 -5.62
N PHE A 126 4.18 -6.98 -6.55
CA PHE A 126 4.38 -8.42 -6.44
C PHE A 126 5.87 -8.77 -6.40
N ILE A 127 6.66 -8.27 -7.37
CA ILE A 127 8.09 -8.57 -7.45
C ILE A 127 8.84 -8.04 -6.23
N ILE A 128 8.56 -6.79 -5.83
CA ILE A 128 9.17 -6.17 -4.65
C ILE A 128 8.90 -6.98 -3.39
N ALA A 129 7.65 -7.37 -3.16
CA ALA A 129 7.29 -8.16 -1.98
C ALA A 129 7.91 -9.56 -2.02
N LEU A 130 7.96 -10.20 -3.18
CA LEU A 130 8.57 -11.52 -3.34
C LEU A 130 10.07 -11.51 -2.98
N VAL A 131 10.79 -10.49 -3.43
CA VAL A 131 12.25 -10.38 -3.26
C VAL A 131 12.62 -9.82 -1.89
N LEU A 132 11.95 -8.75 -1.43
CA LEU A 132 12.42 -7.95 -0.30
C LEU A 132 11.75 -8.28 1.03
N MET A 133 10.55 -8.87 1.06
CA MET A 133 9.79 -8.99 2.31
C MET A 133 10.52 -9.84 3.35
N ASN A 134 10.97 -11.02 2.96
CA ASN A 134 11.68 -11.93 3.86
C ASN A 134 13.04 -11.38 4.35
N PRO A 135 13.94 -10.89 3.48
CA PRO A 135 15.21 -10.33 3.96
C PRO A 135 14.99 -9.08 4.82
N ALA A 136 14.06 -8.20 4.46
CA ALA A 136 13.77 -6.99 5.25
C ALA A 136 13.20 -7.31 6.63
N LYS A 137 12.26 -8.26 6.72
CA LYS A 137 11.67 -8.68 8.01
C LYS A 137 12.72 -9.28 8.94
N LYS A 138 13.60 -10.14 8.42
CA LYS A 138 14.72 -10.71 9.18
C LYS A 138 15.69 -9.63 9.66
N LEU A 139 16.00 -8.65 8.81
CA LEU A 139 16.89 -7.55 9.16
C LEU A 139 16.31 -6.71 10.31
N ILE A 140 15.05 -6.29 10.21
CA ILE A 140 14.40 -5.48 11.26
C ILE A 140 14.34 -6.25 12.57
N MET A 141 13.90 -7.51 12.55
CA MET A 141 13.85 -8.34 13.77
C MET A 141 15.24 -8.50 14.43
N LYS A 142 16.31 -8.56 13.63
CA LYS A 142 17.69 -8.63 14.14
C LYS A 142 18.16 -7.31 14.76
N LEU A 143 17.70 -6.18 14.23
CA LEU A 143 18.03 -4.85 14.77
C LEU A 143 17.27 -4.58 16.08
N ASP A 144 16.00 -4.97 16.16
CA ASP A 144 15.20 -4.87 17.39
C ASP A 144 15.73 -5.77 18.51
N ASN A 145 16.16 -6.99 18.20
CA ASN A 145 16.73 -7.89 19.22
C ASN A 145 18.13 -7.47 19.69
N LYS A 146 18.71 -6.39 19.12
CA LYS A 146 19.99 -5.82 19.54
C LYS A 146 19.83 -4.55 20.40
N SER A 147 18.62 -4.09 20.64
CA SER A 147 18.28 -3.01 21.58
C SER A 147 17.81 -3.57 22.92
#